data_AF-A0A2P8KPR8-F1
#
_entry.id   AF-A0A2P8KPR8-F1
#
_cell.length_a   1.000
_cell.length_b   1.000
_cell.length_c   1.000
_cell.angle_alpha   90.00
_cell.angle_beta   90.00
_cell.angle_gamma   90.00
#
_symmetry.space_group_name_H-M   'P 1'
#
loop_
_entity.id
_entity.type
_entity.pdbx_description
1 polymer ?
#
loop_
_entity_poly.entity_id
_entity_poly.type
_entity_poly.pdbx_seq_one_letter_code
_entity_poly.pdbx_strand_id
1 'polypeptide(L)'
;MKMKPPKAARLLALSATLAALAGCQTLEVKQPTIDQTNEIRKGPEDRPQRSITGFSHALRCMDTLLLDYGVRDITMLTEEISDETKKLNAGTRDMLISSVSDMSRRSRAVRLVAFGKDTANVISYLASAQNAAAYQAIPLYDIKGSVSQFDENLVKNQKDLGIGFAPFINLGAAKDAGSSMLALDLSVLTTSDMAVLAGVTSRNSVMILKQGSGIDGDAAYHKFGINYSMNLAKAEGQTQALRGLVELAAVELIGKLTKTPYWTCLGVTDPKKNDETRLEMFDWYHAMASTRIELIAYFQNQLRRRAFYDGPIDGEFNPAIDEAIANYRAALGLSREAVLNEEFFYAFLAADHTKIKRPDQPARYVAPNTVAGAPASIPVVASAASASPAAAAAAASATAPLKLSVTAPKQQTRFARGESINLSLAPSQDAHVYCYLQDEESKVIRFFPNRFARDSRIAAAQPLTLPGAMRFQLTMNTKGVPETISCFATQRDVMASLPQALVGTDFEPLPGATLELIRGAFVKASGGTLAQENFRVQAK
;
A
#
# COMPACT_ATOMS: atom_id res chain seq x y z
N MET A 1 -74.12 -43.89 -75.51
CA MET A 1 -73.16 -43.05 -76.27
C MET A 1 -72.41 -42.15 -75.28
N LYS A 2 -71.09 -41.99 -75.47
CA LYS A 2 -70.13 -41.22 -74.66
C LYS A 2 -70.62 -39.76 -74.42
N MET A 3 -70.26 -39.06 -73.35
CA MET A 3 -68.93 -38.45 -73.14
C MET A 3 -68.76 -37.89 -71.72
N LYS A 4 -67.56 -38.06 -71.16
CA LYS A 4 -67.04 -37.34 -69.98
C LYS A 4 -66.70 -35.88 -70.33
N PRO A 5 -66.93 -34.91 -69.43
CA PRO A 5 -66.13 -33.69 -69.33
C PRO A 5 -65.08 -33.79 -68.18
N PRO A 6 -64.09 -32.86 -68.12
CA PRO A 6 -62.68 -33.24 -68.05
C PRO A 6 -62.07 -33.20 -66.64
N LYS A 7 -61.02 -34.01 -66.44
CA LYS A 7 -60.18 -34.08 -65.24
C LYS A 7 -59.35 -32.81 -64.95
N ALA A 8 -59.44 -31.77 -65.78
CA ALA A 8 -58.67 -30.53 -65.65
C ALA A 8 -59.22 -29.59 -64.54
N ALA A 9 -60.52 -29.65 -64.22
CA ALA A 9 -61.11 -28.76 -63.21
C ALA A 9 -60.78 -29.16 -61.76
N ARG A 10 -60.39 -30.42 -61.51
CA ARG A 10 -60.01 -30.89 -60.16
C ARG A 10 -58.55 -30.58 -59.79
N LEU A 11 -57.67 -30.35 -60.77
CA LEU A 11 -56.28 -29.97 -60.52
C LEU A 11 -56.10 -28.47 -60.28
N LEU A 12 -56.97 -27.62 -60.84
CA LEU A 12 -56.97 -26.17 -60.56
C LEU A 12 -57.62 -25.80 -59.22
N ALA A 13 -58.55 -26.62 -58.71
CA ALA A 13 -59.15 -26.40 -57.39
C ALA A 13 -58.22 -26.80 -56.23
N LEU A 14 -57.26 -27.72 -56.45
CA LEU A 14 -56.27 -28.13 -55.44
C LEU A 14 -55.04 -27.20 -55.39
N SER A 15 -54.68 -26.55 -56.50
CA SER A 15 -53.58 -25.58 -56.52
C SER A 15 -53.98 -24.20 -55.96
N ALA A 16 -55.24 -23.82 -56.08
CA ALA A 16 -55.76 -22.58 -55.48
C ALA A 16 -55.93 -22.68 -53.94
N THR A 17 -56.09 -23.88 -53.38
CA THR A 17 -56.16 -24.09 -51.92
C THR A 17 -54.78 -24.22 -51.26
N LEU A 18 -53.73 -24.62 -52.00
CA LEU A 18 -52.36 -24.58 -51.47
C LEU A 18 -51.73 -23.18 -51.52
N ALA A 19 -52.15 -22.30 -52.44
CA ALA A 19 -51.61 -20.94 -52.53
C ALA A 19 -52.20 -19.98 -51.48
N ALA A 20 -53.36 -20.30 -50.89
CA ALA A 20 -53.96 -19.51 -49.80
C ALA A 20 -53.38 -19.81 -48.40
N LEU A 21 -52.53 -20.83 -48.28
CA LEU A 21 -51.80 -21.18 -47.04
C LEU A 21 -50.36 -20.60 -47.00
N ALA A 22 -49.94 -19.87 -48.04
CA ALA A 22 -48.72 -19.05 -48.00
C ALA A 22 -49.00 -17.67 -47.37
N GLY A 23 -49.85 -17.63 -46.35
CA GLY A 23 -50.05 -16.47 -45.50
C GLY A 23 -48.77 -16.17 -44.73
N CYS A 24 -48.44 -14.87 -44.68
CA CYS A 24 -47.35 -14.25 -43.96
C CYS A 24 -46.72 -15.13 -42.86
N GLN A 25 -45.50 -15.60 -43.07
CA GLN A 25 -44.61 -15.87 -41.94
C GLN A 25 -44.28 -14.51 -41.30
N THR A 26 -45.19 -14.01 -40.48
CA THR A 26 -44.78 -13.16 -39.36
C THR A 26 -43.78 -14.00 -38.58
N LEU A 27 -42.54 -13.53 -38.48
CA LEU A 27 -41.60 -13.98 -37.46
C LEU A 27 -42.31 -13.75 -36.11
N GLU A 28 -43.10 -14.72 -35.67
CA GLU A 28 -43.56 -14.80 -34.28
C GLU A 28 -42.29 -15.03 -33.48
N VAL A 29 -41.66 -13.92 -33.10
CA VAL A 29 -40.67 -13.89 -32.04
C VAL A 29 -41.36 -14.59 -30.87
N LYS A 30 -40.85 -15.77 -30.49
CA LYS A 30 -41.43 -16.58 -29.42
C LYS A 30 -41.74 -15.66 -28.25
N GLN A 31 -42.96 -15.70 -27.74
CA GLN A 31 -43.40 -14.92 -26.58
C GLN A 31 -42.36 -14.81 -25.44
N PRO A 32 -41.64 -15.89 -25.03
CA PRO A 32 -40.59 -15.77 -24.02
C PRO A 32 -39.42 -14.84 -24.40
N THR A 33 -39.11 -14.70 -25.69
CA THR A 33 -38.09 -13.76 -26.19
C THR A 33 -38.58 -12.31 -26.14
N ILE A 34 -39.87 -12.08 -26.38
CA ILE A 34 -40.50 -10.76 -26.21
C ILE A 34 -40.54 -10.39 -24.72
N ASP A 35 -40.89 -11.34 -23.85
CA ASP A 35 -40.93 -11.15 -22.40
C ASP A 35 -39.54 -10.89 -21.81
N GLN A 36 -38.52 -11.66 -22.25
CA GLN A 36 -37.12 -11.41 -21.90
C GLN A 36 -36.63 -10.05 -22.40
N THR A 37 -37.02 -9.65 -23.62
CA THR A 37 -36.65 -8.34 -24.17
C THR A 37 -37.35 -7.20 -23.42
N ASN A 38 -38.58 -7.40 -22.96
CA ASN A 38 -39.34 -6.43 -22.16
C ASN A 38 -38.80 -6.29 -20.72
N GLU A 39 -38.33 -7.38 -20.11
CA GLU A 39 -37.57 -7.31 -18.85
C GLU A 39 -36.24 -6.56 -19.00
N ILE A 40 -35.52 -6.76 -20.12
CA ILE A 40 -34.28 -6.02 -20.40
C ILE A 40 -34.56 -4.55 -20.75
N ARG A 41 -35.71 -4.25 -21.38
CA ARG A 41 -36.16 -2.89 -21.71
C ARG A 41 -36.61 -2.08 -20.50
N LYS A 42 -37.08 -2.74 -19.45
CA LYS A 42 -37.09 -2.16 -18.10
C LYS A 42 -35.64 -2.07 -17.65
N GLY A 43 -34.96 -1.00 -18.08
CA GLY A 43 -33.67 -0.64 -17.50
C GLY A 43 -33.75 -0.66 -15.97
N PRO A 44 -32.64 -0.91 -15.26
CA PRO A 44 -32.66 -1.12 -13.81
C PRO A 44 -33.52 -0.04 -13.14
N GLU A 45 -34.63 -0.45 -12.52
CA GLU A 45 -35.50 0.46 -11.75
C GLU A 45 -34.75 1.04 -10.53
N ASP A 46 -33.59 0.45 -10.22
CA ASP A 46 -32.65 0.90 -9.22
C ASP A 46 -31.79 2.07 -9.71
N ARG A 47 -31.70 3.09 -8.86
CA ARG A 47 -30.75 4.19 -9.01
C ARG A 47 -29.34 3.62 -9.18
N PRO A 48 -28.47 4.23 -10.01
CA PRO A 48 -27.07 3.80 -10.12
C PRO A 48 -26.42 3.66 -8.75
N GLN A 49 -26.11 2.41 -8.36
CA GLN A 49 -25.43 2.11 -7.11
C GLN A 49 -23.94 1.99 -7.36
N ARG A 50 -23.13 2.35 -6.36
CA ARG A 50 -21.71 1.97 -6.37
C ARG A 50 -21.63 0.45 -6.22
N SER A 51 -20.72 -0.18 -6.95
CA SER A 51 -20.38 -1.58 -6.68
C SER A 51 -19.70 -1.66 -5.31
N ILE A 52 -20.46 -2.05 -4.30
CA ILE A 52 -19.97 -2.26 -2.94
C ILE A 52 -19.80 -3.76 -2.77
N THR A 53 -18.60 -4.18 -2.37
CA THR A 53 -18.35 -5.58 -2.00
C THR A 53 -18.30 -5.72 -0.48
N GLY A 54 -18.19 -6.95 0.01
CA GLY A 54 -17.94 -7.25 1.42
C GLY A 54 -16.61 -6.70 1.95
N PHE A 55 -15.70 -6.27 1.07
CA PHE A 55 -14.36 -5.80 1.43
C PHE A 55 -14.19 -4.27 1.39
N SER A 56 -15.21 -3.51 0.97
CA SER A 56 -15.12 -2.04 0.95
C SER A 56 -14.86 -1.43 2.34
N HIS A 57 -15.33 -2.08 3.41
CA HIS A 57 -14.97 -1.70 4.78
C HIS A 57 -13.50 -2.00 5.12
N ALA A 58 -13.00 -3.15 4.69
CA ALA A 58 -11.61 -3.55 4.91
C ALA A 58 -10.63 -2.58 4.25
N LEU A 59 -10.90 -2.12 3.02
CA LEU A 59 -10.09 -1.09 2.34
C LEU A 59 -10.03 0.21 3.16
N ARG A 60 -11.16 0.71 3.66
CA ARG A 60 -11.19 1.93 4.49
C ARG A 60 -10.49 1.73 5.84
N CYS A 61 -10.61 0.55 6.43
CA CYS A 61 -9.89 0.20 7.66
C CYS A 61 -8.37 0.22 7.42
N MET A 62 -7.91 -0.37 6.31
CA MET A 62 -6.50 -0.39 5.94
C MET A 62 -5.92 1.02 5.81
N ASP A 63 -6.65 1.98 5.25
CA ASP A 63 -6.19 3.38 5.18
C ASP A 63 -5.86 3.98 6.56
N THR A 64 -6.61 3.60 7.58
CA THR A 64 -6.34 3.99 8.97
C THR A 64 -5.17 3.22 9.55
N LEU A 65 -5.11 1.91 9.29
CA LEU A 65 -4.04 1.05 9.77
C LEU A 65 -2.67 1.47 9.21
N LEU A 66 -2.60 1.81 7.92
CA LEU A 66 -1.39 2.31 7.25
C LEU A 66 -0.91 3.61 7.88
N LEU A 67 -1.82 4.52 8.22
CA LEU A 67 -1.48 5.72 8.99
C LEU A 67 -0.90 5.35 10.34
N ASP A 68 -1.57 4.49 11.12
CA ASP A 68 -1.17 4.11 12.49
C ASP A 68 0.15 3.34 12.56
N TYR A 69 0.52 2.65 11.49
CA TYR A 69 1.82 2.00 11.38
C TYR A 69 2.89 2.89 10.71
N GLY A 70 2.50 4.09 10.25
CA GLY A 70 3.40 5.07 9.64
C GLY A 70 3.87 4.68 8.25
N VAL A 71 3.09 3.86 7.54
CA VAL A 71 3.38 3.45 6.17
C VAL A 71 3.18 4.64 5.24
N ARG A 72 4.18 4.89 4.39
CA ARG A 72 4.19 5.96 3.40
C ARG A 72 5.21 5.66 2.30
N ASP A 73 5.10 6.43 1.22
CA ASP A 73 6.06 6.42 0.11
C ASP A 73 6.23 5.02 -0.52
N ILE A 74 5.20 4.16 -0.44
CA ILE A 74 5.18 2.86 -1.11
C ILE A 74 4.78 3.11 -2.56
N THR A 75 5.66 2.76 -3.49
CA THR A 75 5.41 2.96 -4.91
C THR A 75 5.48 1.64 -5.63
N MET A 76 4.41 1.35 -6.35
CA MET A 76 4.21 0.10 -7.05
C MET A 76 3.81 0.41 -8.49
N LEU A 77 4.24 -0.42 -9.43
CA LEU A 77 3.59 -0.49 -10.74
C LEU A 77 2.67 -1.71 -10.79
N THR A 78 1.70 -1.68 -11.69
CA THR A 78 0.92 -2.86 -12.06
C THR A 78 0.87 -2.93 -13.57
N GLU A 79 1.11 -4.11 -14.09
CA GLU A 79 0.87 -4.43 -15.49
C GLU A 79 -0.59 -4.89 -15.68
N GLU A 80 -0.89 -5.38 -16.89
CA GLU A 80 -2.17 -6.01 -17.20
C GLU A 80 -2.29 -7.36 -16.46
N ILE A 81 -3.35 -7.52 -15.67
CA ILE A 81 -3.67 -8.78 -14.99
C ILE A 81 -4.52 -9.62 -15.95
N SER A 82 -3.89 -10.58 -16.62
CA SER A 82 -4.52 -11.39 -17.65
C SER A 82 -5.48 -12.42 -17.08
N ASP A 83 -6.55 -12.72 -17.83
CA ASP A 83 -7.39 -13.90 -17.59
C ASP A 83 -6.86 -15.08 -18.40
N GLU A 84 -6.14 -15.98 -17.74
CA GLU A 84 -5.58 -17.18 -18.39
C GLU A 84 -6.66 -18.22 -18.72
N THR A 85 -7.86 -18.07 -18.16
CA THR A 85 -9.01 -18.94 -18.44
C THR A 85 -9.69 -18.55 -19.76
N LYS A 86 -9.53 -17.30 -20.19
CA LYS A 86 -10.15 -16.68 -21.39
C LYS A 86 -11.67 -16.72 -21.39
N LYS A 87 -12.29 -16.88 -20.22
CA LYS A 87 -13.74 -16.99 -20.05
C LYS A 87 -14.34 -15.74 -19.40
N LEU A 88 -13.50 -14.89 -18.84
CA LEU A 88 -13.90 -13.67 -18.15
C LEU A 88 -13.48 -12.46 -18.97
N ASN A 89 -14.44 -11.59 -19.23
CA ASN A 89 -14.18 -10.30 -19.86
C ASN A 89 -14.33 -9.20 -18.79
N ALA A 90 -13.31 -9.06 -17.93
CA ALA A 90 -13.34 -8.14 -16.80
C ALA A 90 -12.06 -7.30 -16.71
N GLY A 91 -12.22 -6.03 -16.33
CA GLY A 91 -11.12 -5.09 -16.11
C GLY A 91 -10.42 -5.30 -14.77
N THR A 92 -9.74 -6.45 -14.58
CA THR A 92 -9.08 -6.82 -13.31
C THR A 92 -8.05 -5.77 -12.87
N ARG A 93 -7.27 -5.22 -13.82
CA ARG A 93 -6.33 -4.11 -13.56
C ARG A 93 -7.06 -2.89 -12.99
N ASP A 94 -8.19 -2.51 -13.55
CA ASP A 94 -8.96 -1.32 -13.13
C ASP A 94 -9.63 -1.52 -11.76
N MET A 95 -10.04 -2.76 -11.47
CA MET A 95 -10.50 -3.14 -10.13
C MET A 95 -9.36 -3.00 -9.11
N LEU A 96 -8.13 -3.40 -9.45
CA LEU A 96 -6.98 -3.26 -8.55
C LEU A 96 -6.63 -1.78 -8.33
N ILE A 97 -6.64 -0.98 -9.40
CA ILE A 97 -6.39 0.47 -9.32
C ILE A 97 -7.39 1.14 -8.37
N SER A 98 -8.68 0.84 -8.52
CA SER A 98 -9.70 1.42 -7.63
C SER A 98 -9.58 0.91 -6.19
N SER A 99 -9.28 -0.37 -5.98
CA SER A 99 -9.06 -0.98 -4.65
C SER A 99 -7.90 -0.32 -3.90
N VAL A 100 -6.74 -0.15 -4.56
CA VAL A 100 -5.57 0.50 -3.96
C VAL A 100 -5.83 1.98 -3.68
N SER A 101 -6.53 2.67 -4.58
CA SER A 101 -6.93 4.07 -4.39
C SER A 101 -7.83 4.26 -3.17
N ASP A 102 -8.85 3.40 -3.01
CA ASP A 102 -9.76 3.46 -1.86
C ASP A 102 -9.06 3.10 -0.53
N MET A 103 -8.11 2.15 -0.57
CA MET A 103 -7.31 1.76 0.59
C MET A 103 -6.29 2.80 1.03
N SER A 104 -5.87 3.70 0.14
CA SER A 104 -4.80 4.67 0.40
C SER A 104 -5.28 6.12 0.32
N ARG A 105 -6.58 6.37 0.51
CA ARG A 105 -7.21 7.65 0.20
C ARG A 105 -6.76 8.80 1.12
N ARG A 106 -6.68 8.58 2.44
CA ARG A 106 -6.24 9.57 3.43
C ARG A 106 -4.76 9.45 3.73
N SER A 107 -4.26 8.23 3.85
CA SER A 107 -2.86 7.92 4.15
C SER A 107 -1.92 8.32 3.01
N ARG A 108 -2.38 8.22 1.75
CA ARG A 108 -1.53 8.28 0.56
C ARG A 108 -0.30 7.39 0.68
N ALA A 109 -0.44 6.28 1.41
CA ALA A 109 0.64 5.38 1.73
C ALA A 109 1.16 4.63 0.49
N VAL A 110 0.25 4.30 -0.44
CA VAL A 110 0.53 3.52 -1.65
C VAL A 110 0.22 4.33 -2.88
N ARG A 111 1.21 4.49 -3.75
CA ARG A 111 1.07 5.02 -5.10
C ARG A 111 1.21 3.90 -6.12
N LEU A 112 0.11 3.61 -6.80
CA LEU A 112 0.08 2.65 -7.89
C LEU A 112 0.21 3.37 -9.24
N VAL A 113 1.24 3.02 -10.00
CA VAL A 113 1.44 3.45 -11.38
C VAL A 113 0.88 2.37 -12.29
N ALA A 114 -0.23 2.66 -12.96
CA ALA A 114 -0.79 1.76 -13.96
C ALA A 114 0.11 1.81 -15.21
N PHE A 115 0.82 0.72 -15.47
CA PHE A 115 1.68 0.57 -16.65
C PHE A 115 1.05 -0.48 -17.59
N GLY A 116 1.17 -0.29 -18.90
CA GLY A 116 0.60 -1.23 -19.87
C GLY A 116 0.73 -0.77 -21.31
N LYS A 117 0.34 -1.61 -22.26
CA LYS A 117 0.47 -1.36 -23.72
C LYS A 117 -0.15 -0.01 -24.13
N ASP A 118 -1.25 0.36 -23.49
CA ASP A 118 -2.00 1.59 -23.76
C ASP A 118 -1.25 2.87 -23.32
N THR A 119 -0.27 2.73 -22.42
CA THR A 119 0.47 3.87 -21.85
C THR A 119 1.63 4.33 -22.71
N ALA A 120 2.03 3.57 -23.73
CA ALA A 120 3.15 3.91 -24.63
C ALA A 120 2.94 5.27 -25.34
N ASN A 121 1.70 5.59 -25.72
CA ASN A 121 1.35 6.87 -26.35
C ASN A 121 1.40 8.04 -25.36
N VAL A 122 1.04 7.81 -24.11
CA VAL A 122 1.12 8.84 -23.05
C VAL A 122 2.57 9.07 -22.66
N ILE A 123 3.38 8.02 -22.58
CA ILE A 123 4.82 8.09 -22.29
C ILE A 123 5.54 8.87 -23.38
N SER A 124 5.28 8.57 -24.65
CA SER A 124 5.88 9.29 -25.78
C SER A 124 5.44 10.76 -25.81
N TYR A 125 4.17 11.05 -25.52
CA TYR A 125 3.68 12.42 -25.36
C TYR A 125 4.38 13.16 -24.20
N LEU A 126 4.46 12.56 -23.00
CA LEU A 126 5.10 13.17 -21.84
C LEU A 126 6.61 13.39 -22.04
N ALA A 127 7.29 12.44 -22.70
CA ALA A 127 8.69 12.59 -23.09
C ALA A 127 8.88 13.75 -24.08
N SER A 128 7.96 13.89 -25.06
CA SER A 128 7.99 15.02 -26.00
C SER A 128 7.68 16.37 -25.33
N ALA A 129 6.87 16.37 -24.28
CA ALA A 129 6.54 17.54 -23.48
C ALA A 129 7.67 17.95 -22.50
N GLN A 130 8.83 17.26 -22.52
CA GLN A 130 9.96 17.47 -21.61
C GLN A 130 9.61 17.42 -20.12
N ASN A 131 8.50 16.77 -19.75
CA ASN A 131 8.12 16.56 -18.35
C ASN A 131 8.95 15.42 -17.75
N ALA A 132 10.24 15.70 -17.49
CA ALA A 132 11.18 14.77 -16.89
C ALA A 132 10.78 14.35 -15.46
N ALA A 133 9.99 15.17 -14.76
CA ALA A 133 9.51 14.91 -13.40
C ALA A 133 8.75 13.58 -13.26
N ALA A 134 8.07 13.11 -14.31
CA ALA A 134 7.33 11.84 -14.28
C ALA A 134 8.23 10.59 -14.13
N TYR A 135 9.53 10.71 -14.41
CA TYR A 135 10.48 9.60 -14.48
C TYR A 135 11.66 9.72 -13.51
N GLN A 136 11.71 10.77 -12.68
CA GLN A 136 12.83 11.01 -11.76
C GLN A 136 12.90 10.02 -10.58
N ALA A 137 11.80 9.33 -10.26
CA ALA A 137 11.75 8.34 -9.18
C ALA A 137 11.07 7.05 -9.63
N ILE A 138 11.88 6.01 -9.86
CA ILE A 138 11.43 4.67 -10.25
C ILE A 138 10.62 4.04 -9.10
N PRO A 139 9.44 3.43 -9.35
CA PRO A 139 8.70 2.69 -8.33
C PRO A 139 9.55 1.56 -7.70
N LEU A 140 9.32 1.24 -6.44
CA LEU A 140 10.08 0.20 -5.73
C LEU A 140 9.62 -1.21 -6.08
N TYR A 141 8.32 -1.38 -6.31
CA TYR A 141 7.69 -2.68 -6.47
C TYR A 141 6.87 -2.79 -7.76
N ASP A 142 6.58 -4.01 -8.17
CA ASP A 142 5.65 -4.36 -9.22
C ASP A 142 4.62 -5.38 -8.71
N ILE A 143 3.38 -5.29 -9.15
CA ILE A 143 2.31 -6.27 -8.88
C ILE A 143 2.04 -7.03 -10.17
N LYS A 144 2.24 -8.34 -10.11
CA LYS A 144 1.99 -9.25 -11.22
C LYS A 144 1.06 -10.38 -10.80
N GLY A 145 0.22 -10.84 -11.72
CA GLY A 145 -0.67 -11.96 -11.47
C GLY A 145 -1.64 -12.21 -12.61
N SER A 146 -2.55 -13.14 -12.36
CA SER A 146 -3.59 -13.52 -13.33
C SER A 146 -4.81 -14.11 -12.64
N VAL A 147 -5.93 -14.10 -13.36
CA VAL A 147 -7.04 -15.00 -13.04
C VAL A 147 -6.61 -16.40 -13.45
N SER A 148 -6.33 -17.24 -12.47
CA SER A 148 -5.68 -18.53 -12.68
C SER A 148 -6.67 -19.67 -12.90
N GLN A 149 -7.91 -19.52 -12.43
CA GLN A 149 -8.93 -20.56 -12.55
C GLN A 149 -10.33 -19.98 -12.67
N PHE A 150 -11.13 -20.57 -13.56
CA PHE A 150 -12.56 -20.32 -13.67
C PHE A 150 -13.27 -21.60 -14.17
N ASP A 151 -13.82 -22.33 -13.21
CA ASP A 151 -14.50 -23.60 -13.44
C ASP A 151 -16.00 -23.46 -13.18
N GLU A 152 -16.79 -23.78 -14.19
CA GLU A 152 -18.25 -23.69 -14.16
C GLU A 152 -18.88 -25.06 -13.92
N ASN A 153 -20.01 -25.09 -13.21
CA ASN A 153 -20.80 -26.30 -12.96
C ASN A 153 -20.04 -27.42 -12.22
N LEU A 154 -19.23 -27.06 -11.22
CA LEU A 154 -18.49 -28.01 -10.38
C LEU A 154 -19.41 -29.02 -9.67
N VAL A 155 -20.64 -28.62 -9.37
CA VAL A 155 -21.67 -29.49 -8.78
C VAL A 155 -22.92 -29.45 -9.66
N LYS A 156 -23.30 -30.59 -10.21
CA LYS A 156 -24.66 -30.85 -10.72
C LYS A 156 -25.31 -31.79 -9.73
N ASN A 157 -26.31 -31.32 -8.98
CA ASN A 157 -27.14 -32.22 -8.18
C ASN A 157 -27.91 -33.15 -9.14
N GLN A 158 -27.38 -34.35 -9.39
CA GLN A 158 -28.22 -35.48 -9.75
C GLN A 158 -28.86 -35.96 -8.46
N LYS A 159 -30.10 -35.52 -8.26
CA LYS A 159 -31.16 -36.07 -7.41
C LYS A 159 -30.85 -37.47 -6.84
N ASP A 160 -30.02 -37.57 -5.81
CA ASP A 160 -29.97 -38.66 -4.82
C ASP A 160 -28.97 -38.28 -3.69
N LEU A 161 -29.50 -38.15 -2.47
CA LEU A 161 -28.82 -37.94 -1.17
C LEU A 161 -27.83 -36.77 -1.03
N GLY A 162 -28.29 -35.74 -0.30
CA GLY A 162 -27.49 -34.58 0.09
C GLY A 162 -26.34 -34.93 1.04
N ILE A 163 -25.12 -34.62 0.60
CA ILE A 163 -23.95 -34.46 1.47
C ILE A 163 -23.63 -32.97 1.47
N GLY A 164 -23.93 -32.29 2.58
CA GLY A 164 -23.52 -30.91 2.79
C GLY A 164 -22.02 -30.83 3.02
N PHE A 165 -21.34 -29.99 2.24
CA PHE A 165 -19.94 -29.63 2.49
C PHE A 165 -19.88 -28.59 3.63
N ALA A 166 -19.65 -29.07 4.85
CA ALA A 166 -19.16 -28.20 5.93
C ALA A 166 -17.71 -27.78 5.62
N PRO A 167 -17.30 -26.51 5.83
CA PRO A 167 -17.96 -25.42 6.55
C PRO A 167 -18.74 -24.42 5.67
N PHE A 168 -18.93 -24.69 4.37
CA PHE A 168 -19.35 -23.66 3.42
C PHE A 168 -20.86 -23.48 3.26
N ILE A 169 -21.70 -24.51 3.45
CA ILE A 169 -23.12 -24.40 3.06
C ILE A 169 -24.07 -25.28 3.90
N ASN A 170 -25.12 -24.66 4.47
CA ASN A 170 -26.37 -25.33 4.89
C ASN A 170 -27.35 -25.32 3.71
N LEU A 171 -27.17 -26.23 2.75
CA LEU A 171 -28.06 -26.36 1.60
C LEU A 171 -29.36 -27.07 2.03
N GLY A 172 -30.41 -26.28 2.26
CA GLY A 172 -31.78 -26.80 2.20
C GLY A 172 -32.09 -27.35 0.81
N ALA A 173 -33.10 -28.22 0.72
CA ALA A 173 -33.47 -28.98 -0.48
C ALA A 173 -33.87 -28.09 -1.69
N ALA A 174 -32.89 -27.51 -2.39
CA ALA A 174 -33.07 -26.80 -3.65
C ALA A 174 -32.82 -27.76 -4.82
N LYS A 175 -33.78 -27.83 -5.75
CA LYS A 175 -33.81 -28.84 -6.83
C LYS A 175 -32.83 -28.58 -7.97
N ASP A 176 -32.29 -27.37 -8.12
CA ASP A 176 -31.32 -27.02 -9.17
C ASP A 176 -30.35 -25.95 -8.64
N ALA A 177 -29.16 -26.36 -8.19
CA ALA A 177 -28.09 -25.46 -7.80
C ALA A 177 -26.85 -25.76 -8.65
N GLY A 178 -26.34 -24.76 -9.36
CA GLY A 178 -25.05 -24.82 -10.05
C GLY A 178 -23.99 -24.07 -9.26
N SER A 179 -22.76 -24.57 -9.24
CA SER A 179 -21.64 -23.92 -8.56
C SER A 179 -20.51 -23.63 -9.53
N SER A 180 -19.93 -22.43 -9.46
CA SER A 180 -18.71 -22.06 -10.18
C SER A 180 -17.62 -21.63 -9.20
N MET A 181 -16.35 -21.89 -9.52
CA MET A 181 -15.20 -21.44 -8.74
C MET A 181 -14.35 -20.50 -9.57
N LEU A 182 -13.88 -19.43 -8.94
CA LEU A 182 -13.00 -18.42 -9.52
C LEU A 182 -11.78 -18.25 -8.62
N ALA A 183 -10.56 -18.19 -9.18
CA ALA A 183 -9.34 -17.96 -8.41
C ALA A 183 -8.48 -16.83 -9.02
N LEU A 184 -7.85 -16.06 -8.14
CA LEU A 184 -6.95 -14.95 -8.47
C LEU A 184 -5.64 -15.10 -7.69
N ASP A 185 -4.52 -15.07 -8.41
CA ASP A 185 -3.18 -15.13 -7.85
C ASP A 185 -2.41 -13.86 -8.19
N LEU A 186 -2.00 -13.11 -7.16
CA LEU A 186 -1.16 -11.92 -7.29
C LEU A 186 0.12 -12.05 -6.45
N SER A 187 1.22 -11.49 -6.93
CA SER A 187 2.53 -11.48 -6.28
C SER A 187 3.22 -10.13 -6.44
N VAL A 188 4.02 -9.74 -5.45
CA VAL A 188 4.83 -8.52 -5.50
C VAL A 188 6.27 -8.85 -5.91
N LEU A 189 6.83 -8.06 -6.82
CA LEU A 189 8.20 -8.15 -7.29
C LEU A 189 8.97 -6.86 -6.97
N THR A 190 10.30 -6.95 -6.90
CA THR A 190 11.20 -5.78 -6.81
C THR A 190 11.53 -5.27 -8.21
N THR A 191 11.49 -3.94 -8.44
CA THR A 191 11.79 -3.38 -9.78
C THR A 191 13.29 -3.30 -10.09
N SER A 192 14.16 -3.51 -9.10
CA SER A 192 15.61 -3.51 -9.27
C SER A 192 16.11 -4.70 -10.09
N ASP A 193 15.56 -5.87 -9.80
CA ASP A 193 16.06 -7.18 -10.21
C ASP A 193 14.93 -8.14 -10.60
N MET A 194 13.68 -7.68 -10.59
CA MET A 194 12.48 -8.44 -10.96
C MET A 194 12.30 -9.73 -10.13
N ALA A 195 12.83 -9.75 -8.90
CA ALA A 195 12.71 -10.89 -8.01
C ALA A 195 11.36 -10.85 -7.29
N VAL A 196 10.72 -12.02 -7.13
CA VAL A 196 9.51 -12.15 -6.31
C VAL A 196 9.86 -11.92 -4.86
N LEU A 197 9.12 -11.03 -4.20
CA LEU A 197 9.29 -10.76 -2.78
C LEU A 197 8.61 -11.87 -1.97
N ALA A 198 9.42 -12.66 -1.27
CA ALA A 198 8.95 -13.82 -0.49
C ALA A 198 7.91 -13.40 0.57
N GLY A 199 6.83 -14.17 0.68
CA GLY A 199 5.74 -13.91 1.63
C GLY A 199 4.78 -12.77 1.22
N VAL A 200 5.02 -12.08 0.11
CA VAL A 200 4.14 -11.00 -0.38
C VAL A 200 3.36 -11.48 -1.61
N THR A 201 2.54 -12.50 -1.38
CA THR A 201 1.66 -13.10 -2.38
C THR A 201 0.24 -13.26 -1.84
N SER A 202 -0.76 -13.11 -2.70
CA SER A 202 -2.18 -13.34 -2.40
C SER A 202 -2.70 -14.40 -3.35
N ARG A 203 -3.28 -15.46 -2.80
CA ARG A 203 -3.88 -16.58 -3.54
C ARG A 203 -5.25 -16.84 -2.98
N ASN A 204 -6.29 -16.38 -3.67
CA ASN A 204 -7.65 -16.43 -3.15
C ASN A 204 -8.61 -16.99 -4.20
N SER A 205 -9.59 -17.76 -3.74
CA SER A 205 -10.66 -18.32 -4.57
C SER A 205 -12.03 -18.06 -3.95
N VAL A 206 -13.04 -17.89 -4.81
CA VAL A 206 -14.43 -17.68 -4.42
C VAL A 206 -15.31 -18.70 -5.11
N MET A 207 -16.27 -19.24 -4.35
CA MET A 207 -17.32 -20.09 -4.88
C MET A 207 -18.58 -19.26 -5.11
N ILE A 208 -19.15 -19.37 -6.30
CA ILE A 208 -20.35 -18.66 -6.75
C ILE A 208 -21.46 -19.70 -6.88
N LEU A 209 -22.52 -19.56 -6.08
CA LEU A 209 -23.68 -20.42 -6.12
C LEU A 209 -24.77 -19.77 -6.98
N LYS A 210 -25.32 -20.53 -7.92
CA LYS A 210 -26.47 -20.13 -8.74
C LYS A 210 -27.70 -20.93 -8.32
N GLN A 211 -28.70 -20.27 -7.75
CA GLN A 211 -29.92 -20.92 -7.28
C GLN A 211 -31.05 -20.80 -8.31
N GLY A 212 -31.47 -21.92 -8.92
CA GLY A 212 -32.69 -22.03 -9.74
C GLY A 212 -32.84 -21.06 -10.92
N SER A 213 -34.04 -21.04 -11.52
CA SER A 213 -34.38 -20.18 -12.67
C SER A 213 -34.75 -18.74 -12.28
N GLY A 214 -34.35 -18.25 -11.09
CA GLY A 214 -34.80 -16.99 -10.52
C GLY A 214 -33.80 -16.28 -9.59
N ILE A 215 -33.28 -15.16 -10.12
CA ILE A 215 -32.94 -13.86 -9.52
C ILE A 215 -31.77 -13.70 -8.52
N ASP A 216 -31.35 -14.67 -7.72
CA ASP A 216 -30.25 -14.43 -6.74
C ASP A 216 -29.13 -15.49 -6.81
N GLY A 217 -27.88 -15.02 -6.77
CA GLY A 217 -26.70 -15.88 -6.58
C GLY A 217 -25.87 -15.39 -5.39
N ASP A 218 -25.35 -16.31 -4.59
CA ASP A 218 -24.52 -15.96 -3.44
C ASP A 218 -23.05 -16.23 -3.76
N ALA A 219 -22.17 -15.25 -3.53
CA ALA A 219 -20.73 -15.48 -3.50
C ALA A 219 -20.27 -15.65 -2.05
N ALA A 220 -19.58 -16.75 -1.78
CA ALA A 220 -18.99 -17.04 -0.48
C ALA A 220 -17.46 -17.00 -0.58
N TYR A 221 -16.86 -16.07 0.13
CA TYR A 221 -15.41 -15.97 0.32
C TYR A 221 -15.06 -16.55 1.67
N HIS A 222 -13.97 -17.31 1.73
CA HIS A 222 -13.46 -17.86 2.97
C HIS A 222 -12.04 -17.39 3.18
N LYS A 223 -11.83 -16.59 4.23
CA LYS A 223 -10.49 -16.14 4.61
C LYS A 223 -10.40 -16.03 6.12
N PHE A 224 -9.30 -16.51 6.71
CA PHE A 224 -9.12 -16.55 8.16
C PHE A 224 -10.28 -17.26 8.89
N GLY A 225 -10.88 -18.30 8.31
CA GLY A 225 -12.04 -18.96 8.92
C GLY A 225 -13.32 -18.11 8.97
N ILE A 226 -13.31 -16.91 8.37
CA ILE A 226 -14.46 -16.01 8.28
C ILE A 226 -15.11 -16.18 6.91
N ASN A 227 -16.42 -16.41 6.92
CA ASN A 227 -17.24 -16.46 5.72
C ASN A 227 -17.77 -15.05 5.42
N TYR A 228 -17.39 -14.50 4.26
CA TYR A 228 -18.02 -13.31 3.72
C TYR A 228 -18.97 -13.75 2.62
N SER A 229 -20.27 -13.58 2.86
CA SER A 229 -21.30 -13.81 1.85
C SER A 229 -21.76 -12.48 1.27
N MET A 230 -21.95 -12.42 -0.04
CA MET A 230 -22.61 -11.29 -0.71
C MET A 230 -23.70 -11.80 -1.64
N ASN A 231 -24.84 -11.10 -1.63
CA ASN A 231 -25.93 -11.35 -2.56
C ASN A 231 -25.58 -10.68 -3.89
N LEU A 232 -25.50 -11.46 -4.96
CA LEU A 232 -25.15 -11.00 -6.31
C LEU A 232 -26.43 -10.84 -7.13
N ALA A 233 -26.61 -9.66 -7.72
CA ALA A 233 -27.71 -9.44 -8.65
C ALA A 233 -27.50 -10.22 -9.97
N LYS A 234 -28.64 -10.66 -10.54
CA LYS A 234 -28.88 -11.53 -11.73
C LYS A 234 -27.89 -11.48 -12.92
N ALA A 235 -27.17 -10.38 -13.15
CA ALA A 235 -26.39 -10.14 -14.38
C ALA A 235 -24.86 -9.91 -14.20
N GLU A 236 -24.35 -9.71 -12.98
CA GLU A 236 -22.94 -9.32 -12.76
C GLU A 236 -22.16 -10.24 -11.81
N GLY A 237 -22.72 -11.40 -11.43
CA GLY A 237 -22.22 -12.22 -10.33
C GLY A 237 -20.73 -12.59 -10.41
N GLN A 238 -20.23 -12.94 -11.60
CA GLN A 238 -18.82 -13.33 -11.81
C GLN A 238 -17.86 -12.15 -11.68
N THR A 239 -18.21 -10.99 -12.27
CA THR A 239 -17.39 -9.77 -12.24
C THR A 239 -17.35 -9.18 -10.83
N GLN A 240 -18.47 -9.22 -10.10
CA GLN A 240 -18.52 -8.80 -8.69
C GLN A 240 -17.74 -9.78 -7.80
N ALA A 241 -17.83 -11.09 -8.07
CA ALA A 241 -17.04 -12.09 -7.37
C ALA A 241 -15.52 -11.85 -7.55
N LEU A 242 -15.10 -11.59 -8.80
CA LEU A 242 -13.73 -11.23 -9.14
C LEU A 242 -13.29 -9.93 -8.44
N ARG A 243 -14.14 -8.91 -8.41
CA ARG A 243 -13.85 -7.66 -7.71
C ARG A 243 -13.55 -7.90 -6.23
N GLY A 244 -14.34 -8.73 -5.55
CA GLY A 244 -14.06 -9.09 -4.16
C GLY A 244 -12.72 -9.82 -3.98
N LEU A 245 -12.33 -10.69 -4.92
CA LEU A 245 -10.99 -11.30 -4.90
C LEU A 245 -9.88 -10.25 -5.06
N VAL A 246 -10.05 -9.29 -5.95
CA VAL A 246 -9.09 -8.20 -6.18
C VAL A 246 -8.98 -7.29 -4.95
N GLU A 247 -10.10 -6.93 -4.33
CA GLU A 247 -10.12 -6.11 -3.11
C GLU A 247 -9.44 -6.84 -1.95
N LEU A 248 -9.74 -8.13 -1.75
CA LEU A 248 -9.06 -8.96 -0.76
C LEU A 248 -7.55 -9.05 -1.03
N ALA A 249 -7.17 -9.28 -2.29
CA ALA A 249 -5.77 -9.38 -2.68
C ALA A 249 -5.02 -8.06 -2.44
N ALA A 250 -5.63 -6.91 -2.71
CA ALA A 250 -5.04 -5.60 -2.41
C ALA A 250 -4.76 -5.43 -0.91
N VAL A 251 -5.74 -5.77 -0.06
CA VAL A 251 -5.60 -5.73 1.42
C VAL A 251 -4.45 -6.64 1.88
N GLU A 252 -4.41 -7.88 1.38
CA GLU A 252 -3.37 -8.84 1.74
C GLU A 252 -1.98 -8.41 1.30
N LEU A 253 -1.81 -8.07 0.02
CA LEU A 253 -0.50 -7.73 -0.53
C LEU A 253 0.12 -6.54 0.19
N ILE A 254 -0.67 -5.48 0.40
CA ILE A 254 -0.17 -4.29 1.10
C ILE A 254 0.05 -4.59 2.58
N GLY A 255 -0.83 -5.34 3.23
CA GLY A 255 -0.65 -5.81 4.61
C GLY A 255 0.65 -6.58 4.81
N LYS A 256 0.87 -7.60 3.98
CA LYS A 256 2.06 -8.47 3.96
C LYS A 256 3.34 -7.71 3.64
N LEU A 257 3.31 -6.80 2.66
CA LEU A 257 4.43 -5.96 2.26
C LEU A 257 4.88 -5.04 3.40
N THR A 258 3.91 -4.49 4.13
CA THR A 258 4.16 -3.45 5.14
C THR A 258 4.24 -3.99 6.57
N LYS A 259 4.04 -5.30 6.75
CA LYS A 259 3.92 -5.98 8.05
C LYS A 259 2.90 -5.28 8.96
N THR A 260 1.78 -4.88 8.36
CA THR A 260 0.63 -4.29 9.07
C THR A 260 -0.44 -5.36 9.25
N PRO A 261 -1.07 -5.47 10.43
CA PRO A 261 -1.97 -6.57 10.79
C PRO A 261 -3.31 -6.48 10.05
N TYR A 262 -3.31 -6.66 8.73
CA TYR A 262 -4.44 -6.44 7.84
C TYR A 262 -5.65 -7.33 8.17
N TRP A 263 -5.42 -8.46 8.83
CA TRP A 263 -6.47 -9.36 9.34
C TRP A 263 -7.44 -8.66 10.29
N THR A 264 -7.02 -7.61 11.01
CA THR A 264 -7.95 -6.83 11.86
C THR A 264 -9.01 -6.12 11.01
N CYS A 265 -8.65 -5.70 9.80
CA CYS A 265 -9.57 -5.09 8.84
C CYS A 265 -10.47 -6.11 8.14
N LEU A 266 -10.07 -7.37 8.16
CA LEU A 266 -10.87 -8.52 7.74
C LEU A 266 -11.72 -9.07 8.91
N GLY A 267 -11.76 -8.41 10.08
CA GLY A 267 -12.68 -8.83 11.15
C GLY A 267 -12.19 -10.02 11.98
N VAL A 268 -10.90 -10.37 11.89
CA VAL A 268 -10.28 -11.28 12.85
C VAL A 268 -10.16 -10.55 14.19
N THR A 269 -10.97 -10.94 15.17
CA THR A 269 -11.03 -10.30 16.49
C THR A 269 -9.99 -10.84 17.47
N ASP A 270 -9.64 -12.12 17.37
CA ASP A 270 -8.61 -12.76 18.18
C ASP A 270 -7.59 -13.46 17.26
N PRO A 271 -6.51 -12.77 16.87
CA PRO A 271 -5.53 -13.30 15.92
C PRO A 271 -4.76 -14.50 16.46
N LYS A 272 -4.67 -14.66 17.79
CA LYS A 272 -3.97 -15.80 18.41
C LYS A 272 -4.77 -17.10 18.35
N LYS A 273 -6.11 -17.01 18.33
CA LYS A 273 -7.00 -18.16 18.18
C LYS A 273 -7.23 -18.58 16.73
N ASN A 274 -6.82 -17.74 15.78
CA ASN A 274 -6.95 -18.01 14.37
C ASN A 274 -5.66 -18.64 13.82
N ASP A 275 -5.72 -19.89 13.36
CA ASP A 275 -4.50 -20.59 12.91
C ASP A 275 -3.82 -19.93 11.70
N GLU A 276 -4.59 -19.45 10.73
CA GLU A 276 -4.02 -18.78 9.54
C GLU A 276 -3.36 -17.46 9.94
N THR A 277 -3.98 -16.66 10.82
CA THR A 277 -3.35 -15.44 11.34
C THR A 277 -2.12 -15.73 12.19
N ARG A 278 -2.17 -16.75 13.06
CA ARG A 278 -1.05 -17.16 13.90
C ARG A 278 0.16 -17.60 13.06
N LEU A 279 -0.07 -18.37 11.99
CA LEU A 279 0.98 -18.79 11.07
C LEU A 279 1.56 -17.58 10.29
N GLU A 280 0.72 -16.66 9.84
CA GLU A 280 1.18 -15.43 9.18
C GLU A 280 2.08 -14.59 10.12
N MET A 281 1.66 -14.42 11.38
CA MET A 281 2.45 -13.71 12.39
C MET A 281 3.77 -14.43 12.71
N PHE A 282 3.75 -15.76 12.77
CA PHE A 282 4.92 -16.60 12.97
C PHE A 282 5.93 -16.42 11.83
N ASP A 283 5.46 -16.52 10.57
CA ASP A 283 6.30 -16.36 9.39
C ASP A 283 6.91 -14.96 9.32
N TRP A 284 6.14 -13.92 9.67
CA TRP A 284 6.66 -12.55 9.71
C TRP A 284 7.76 -12.39 10.75
N TYR A 285 7.55 -12.92 11.96
CA TYR A 285 8.54 -12.85 13.02
C TYR A 285 9.83 -13.57 12.61
N HIS A 286 9.73 -14.82 12.15
CA HIS A 286 10.91 -15.62 11.81
C HIS A 286 11.64 -15.13 10.56
N ALA A 287 10.91 -14.61 9.56
CA ALA A 287 11.52 -13.97 8.40
C ALA A 287 12.38 -12.77 8.82
N MET A 288 11.84 -11.86 9.64
CA MET A 288 12.57 -10.67 10.11
C MET A 288 13.70 -11.03 11.10
N ALA A 289 13.48 -12.04 11.95
CA ALA A 289 14.48 -12.49 12.92
C ALA A 289 15.71 -13.14 12.25
N SER A 290 15.57 -13.66 11.02
CA SER A 290 16.67 -14.32 10.30
C SER A 290 17.88 -13.42 10.05
N THR A 291 17.66 -12.13 9.81
CA THR A 291 18.72 -11.14 9.56
C THR A 291 19.04 -10.29 10.79
N ARG A 292 18.23 -10.37 11.86
CA ARG A 292 18.22 -9.56 13.10
C ARG A 292 18.02 -8.05 12.88
N ILE A 293 18.70 -7.47 11.90
CA ILE A 293 18.65 -6.07 11.47
C ILE A 293 17.22 -5.67 11.14
N GLU A 294 16.49 -6.48 10.37
CA GLU A 294 15.12 -6.16 9.94
C GLU A 294 14.16 -6.06 11.12
N LEU A 295 14.20 -7.03 12.03
CA LEU A 295 13.32 -7.04 13.22
C LEU A 295 13.61 -5.84 14.14
N ILE A 296 14.88 -5.52 14.38
CA ILE A 296 15.26 -4.38 15.22
C ILE A 296 14.85 -3.07 14.54
N ALA A 297 15.15 -2.90 13.24
CA ALA A 297 14.79 -1.72 12.47
C ALA A 297 13.26 -1.51 12.45
N TYR A 298 12.48 -2.60 12.33
CA TYR A 298 11.02 -2.55 12.46
C TYR A 298 10.60 -1.94 13.80
N PHE A 299 11.13 -2.45 14.93
CA PHE A 299 10.77 -1.93 16.25
C PHE A 299 11.33 -0.53 16.52
N GLN A 300 12.54 -0.20 16.07
CA GLN A 300 13.09 1.16 16.14
C GLN A 300 12.16 2.15 15.44
N ASN A 301 11.66 1.82 14.24
CA ASN A 301 10.68 2.64 13.53
C ASN A 301 9.34 2.74 14.29
N GLN A 302 8.78 1.59 14.70
CA GLN A 302 7.47 1.55 15.37
C GLN A 302 7.47 2.27 16.72
N LEU A 303 8.52 2.12 17.53
CA LEU A 303 8.66 2.76 18.84
C LEU A 303 8.98 4.24 18.73
N ARG A 304 9.73 4.67 17.70
CA ARG A 304 9.94 6.09 17.43
C ARG A 304 8.66 6.82 17.07
N ARG A 305 7.85 6.22 16.18
CA ARG A 305 6.54 6.77 15.82
C ARG A 305 5.63 6.96 17.04
N ARG A 306 5.75 6.08 18.03
CA ARG A 306 4.97 6.11 19.27
C ARG A 306 5.62 6.95 20.38
N ALA A 307 6.73 7.62 20.08
CA ALA A 307 7.51 8.44 21.01
C ALA A 307 8.09 7.69 22.21
N PHE A 308 8.36 6.38 22.06
CA PHE A 308 9.10 5.59 23.05
C PHE A 308 10.61 5.61 22.82
N TYR A 309 11.04 5.86 21.58
CA TYR A 309 12.45 5.81 21.16
C TYR A 309 12.83 7.07 20.36
N ASP A 310 13.99 7.64 20.64
CA ASP A 310 14.61 8.74 19.88
C ASP A 310 16.08 8.38 19.58
N GLY A 311 16.30 7.73 18.45
CA GLY A 311 17.63 7.26 18.01
C GLY A 311 17.65 6.92 16.52
N PRO A 312 18.69 6.24 16.00
CA PRO A 312 18.78 5.79 14.60
C PRO A 312 17.87 4.57 14.29
N ILE A 313 17.42 4.43 13.02
CA ILE A 313 16.85 3.17 12.48
C ILE A 313 17.97 2.43 11.73
N ASP A 314 18.91 1.86 12.47
CA ASP A 314 20.07 1.14 11.93
C ASP A 314 19.95 -0.39 12.04
N GLY A 315 18.94 -0.88 12.77
CA GLY A 315 18.80 -2.30 13.06
C GLY A 315 19.81 -2.82 14.09
N GLU A 316 20.44 -1.94 14.86
CA GLU A 316 21.36 -2.31 15.94
C GLU A 316 20.75 -2.09 17.33
N PHE A 317 21.12 -2.95 18.28
CA PHE A 317 20.75 -2.75 19.68
C PHE A 317 21.63 -1.66 20.30
N ASN A 318 20.99 -0.81 21.10
CA ASN A 318 21.63 0.24 21.87
C ASN A 318 20.81 0.48 23.15
N PRO A 319 21.38 1.14 24.18
CA PRO A 319 20.68 1.33 25.46
C PRO A 319 19.32 2.02 25.34
N ALA A 320 19.14 2.90 24.35
CA ALA A 320 17.89 3.63 24.16
C ALA A 320 16.79 2.73 23.56
N ILE A 321 17.10 1.84 22.61
CA ILE A 321 16.11 0.88 22.11
C ILE A 321 15.80 -0.21 23.15
N ASP A 322 16.77 -0.62 23.98
CA ASP A 322 16.55 -1.56 25.08
C ASP A 322 15.55 -1.00 26.10
N GLU A 323 15.75 0.25 26.52
CA GLU A 323 14.81 0.95 27.41
C GLU A 323 13.43 1.12 26.77
N ALA A 324 13.38 1.50 25.49
CA ALA A 324 12.12 1.67 24.77
C ALA A 324 11.34 0.35 24.69
N ILE A 325 12.02 -0.77 24.40
CA ILE A 325 11.41 -2.11 24.37
C ILE A 325 10.89 -2.48 25.77
N ALA A 326 11.72 -2.33 26.81
CA ALA A 326 11.34 -2.65 28.19
C ALA A 326 10.10 -1.86 28.65
N ASN A 327 10.04 -0.57 28.33
CA ASN A 327 8.91 0.31 28.68
C ASN A 327 7.65 -0.02 27.87
N TYR A 328 7.78 -0.34 26.58
CA TYR A 328 6.64 -0.72 25.76
C TYR A 328 6.07 -2.09 26.16
N ARG A 329 6.94 -3.07 26.46
CA ARG A 329 6.53 -4.37 27.00
C ARG A 329 5.74 -4.24 28.29
N ALA A 330 6.21 -3.40 29.22
CA ALA A 330 5.48 -3.11 30.45
C ALA A 330 4.09 -2.53 30.18
N ALA A 331 3.98 -1.62 29.21
CA ALA A 331 2.70 -1.02 28.82
C ALA A 331 1.72 -2.06 28.21
N LEU A 332 2.24 -3.15 27.65
CA LEU A 332 1.47 -4.30 27.18
C LEU A 332 1.21 -5.36 28.26
N GLY A 333 1.67 -5.15 29.50
CA GLY A 333 1.54 -6.11 30.60
C GLY A 333 2.53 -7.28 30.55
N LEU A 334 3.61 -7.17 29.77
CA LEU A 334 4.68 -8.18 29.69
C LEU A 334 5.85 -7.84 30.63
N SER A 335 6.80 -8.78 30.76
CA SER A 335 8.06 -8.56 31.50
C SER A 335 8.85 -7.39 30.90
N ARG A 336 9.60 -6.66 31.73
CA ARG A 336 10.48 -5.55 31.30
C ARG A 336 11.80 -5.99 30.66
N GLU A 337 11.94 -7.27 30.33
CA GLU A 337 13.13 -7.78 29.66
C GLU A 337 13.25 -7.17 28.26
N ALA A 338 14.41 -6.60 27.92
CA ALA A 338 14.65 -5.93 26.65
C ALA A 338 14.88 -6.93 25.50
N VAL A 339 13.89 -7.80 25.25
CA VAL A 339 13.94 -8.85 24.23
C VAL A 339 12.84 -8.68 23.20
N LEU A 340 13.22 -8.86 21.94
CA LEU A 340 12.31 -8.92 20.79
C LEU A 340 11.94 -10.38 20.52
N ASN A 341 11.18 -10.99 21.43
CA ASN A 341 10.71 -12.36 21.29
C ASN A 341 9.34 -12.42 20.58
N GLU A 342 8.95 -13.63 20.18
CA GLU A 342 7.66 -13.90 19.52
C GLU A 342 6.47 -13.37 20.33
N GLU A 343 6.49 -13.58 21.66
CA GLU A 343 5.43 -13.13 22.56
C GLU A 343 5.22 -11.60 22.48
N PHE A 344 6.31 -10.83 22.49
CA PHE A 344 6.23 -9.37 22.36
C PHE A 344 5.76 -8.95 20.98
N PHE A 345 6.26 -9.59 19.92
CA PHE A 345 5.83 -9.31 18.56
C PHE A 345 4.31 -9.54 18.41
N TYR A 346 3.79 -10.64 18.96
CA TYR A 346 2.37 -10.94 18.89
C TYR A 346 1.52 -10.01 19.74
N ALA A 347 1.98 -9.69 20.95
CA ALA A 347 1.31 -8.71 21.81
C ALA A 347 1.28 -7.32 21.16
N PHE A 348 2.37 -6.94 20.49
CA PHE A 348 2.47 -5.69 19.75
C PHE A 348 1.44 -5.62 18.62
N LEU A 349 1.38 -6.64 17.74
CA LEU A 349 0.44 -6.65 16.62
C LEU A 349 -1.04 -6.72 17.03
N ALA A 350 -1.33 -7.31 18.19
CA ALA A 350 -2.68 -7.39 18.73
C ALA A 350 -3.10 -6.12 19.52
N ALA A 351 -2.16 -5.22 19.81
CA ALA A 351 -2.42 -4.07 20.67
C ALA A 351 -3.18 -2.94 19.94
N ASP A 352 -4.11 -2.31 20.66
CA ASP A 352 -4.63 -1.00 20.27
C ASP A 352 -3.64 0.09 20.70
N HIS A 353 -2.76 0.47 19.78
CA HIS A 353 -1.69 1.43 20.05
C HIS A 353 -2.21 2.83 20.42
N THR A 354 -3.47 3.16 20.11
CA THR A 354 -4.06 4.45 20.47
C THR A 354 -4.33 4.57 21.97
N LYS A 355 -4.47 3.43 22.66
CA LYS A 355 -4.71 3.36 24.12
C LYS A 355 -3.42 3.36 24.94
N ILE A 356 -2.26 3.18 24.31
CA ILE A 356 -0.98 3.12 25.01
C ILE A 356 -0.49 4.54 25.26
N LYS A 357 -0.39 4.92 26.55
CA LYS A 357 0.08 6.23 26.96
C LYS A 357 1.53 6.43 26.51
N ARG A 358 1.80 7.56 25.84
CA ARG A 358 3.16 7.97 25.47
C ARG A 358 3.95 8.34 26.73
N PRO A 359 5.24 8.00 26.82
CA PRO A 359 6.08 8.46 27.92
C PRO A 359 6.28 9.98 27.85
N ASP A 360 6.57 10.60 28.99
CA ASP A 360 6.82 12.05 29.06
C ASP A 360 8.09 12.44 28.28
N GLN A 361 9.09 11.55 28.26
CA GLN A 361 10.28 11.65 27.42
C GLN A 361 10.59 10.30 26.76
N PRO A 362 10.95 10.27 25.46
CA PRO A 362 11.41 9.06 24.80
C PRO A 362 12.77 8.62 25.35
N ALA A 363 13.06 7.32 25.28
CA ALA A 363 14.41 6.82 25.50
C ALA A 363 15.33 7.36 24.41
N ARG A 364 16.34 8.15 24.81
CA ARG A 364 17.16 8.94 23.89
C ARG A 364 18.51 8.30 23.64
N TYR A 365 18.84 8.11 22.37
CA TYR A 365 20.14 7.65 21.94
C TYR A 365 21.19 8.74 22.19
N VAL A 366 22.27 8.34 22.85
CA VAL A 366 23.48 9.14 23.00
C VAL A 366 24.59 8.37 22.29
N ALA A 367 25.15 8.98 21.23
CA ALA A 367 26.26 8.37 20.52
C ALA A 367 27.42 8.11 21.52
N PRO A 368 28.03 6.92 21.51
CA PRO A 368 29.23 6.71 22.31
C PRO A 368 30.27 7.73 21.87
N ASN A 369 30.79 8.52 22.81
CA ASN A 369 31.92 9.38 22.54
C ASN A 369 33.05 8.48 21.99
N THR A 370 33.45 8.68 20.74
CA THR A 370 34.66 8.06 20.22
C THR A 370 35.83 8.64 21.00
N VAL A 371 36.21 7.96 22.08
CA VAL A 371 37.51 8.16 22.71
C VAL A 371 38.54 7.77 21.67
N ALA A 372 39.07 8.77 20.97
CA ALA A 372 40.24 8.63 20.12
C ALA A 372 41.37 8.07 20.98
N GLY A 373 41.69 6.79 20.75
CA GLY A 373 42.92 6.10 21.18
C GLY A 373 43.34 6.30 22.63
N ALA A 374 42.89 5.43 23.53
CA ALA A 374 43.72 5.06 24.67
C ALA A 374 44.83 4.12 24.15
N PRO A 375 46.13 4.49 24.17
CA PRO A 375 47.17 3.52 23.96
C PRO A 375 47.19 2.54 25.14
N ALA A 376 47.60 1.33 24.80
CA ALA A 376 47.57 0.13 25.62
C ALA A 376 48.07 0.32 27.06
N SER A 377 47.41 -0.45 27.94
CA SER A 377 47.77 -0.79 29.31
C SER A 377 49.27 -0.88 29.59
N ILE A 378 49.72 -0.12 30.59
CA ILE A 378 50.87 -0.44 31.44
C ILE A 378 50.31 -0.64 32.85
N PRO A 379 50.61 -1.74 33.57
CA PRO A 379 50.12 -1.92 34.92
C PRO A 379 51.04 -1.25 35.96
N VAL A 380 50.51 -1.15 37.19
CA VAL A 380 51.16 -0.78 38.49
C VAL A 380 51.36 0.75 38.67
N VAL A 381 51.02 1.42 39.77
CA VAL A 381 50.95 1.06 41.20
C VAL A 381 49.91 1.94 41.92
N ALA A 382 49.25 1.37 42.93
CA ALA A 382 48.41 2.08 43.88
C ALA A 382 49.19 3.11 44.71
N SER A 383 48.61 4.30 44.87
CA SER A 383 48.89 5.21 45.99
C SER A 383 47.60 5.95 46.33
N ALA A 384 47.04 5.59 47.48
CA ALA A 384 45.95 6.31 48.11
C ALA A 384 46.47 7.63 48.70
N ALA A 385 45.83 8.74 48.34
CA ALA A 385 45.83 9.94 49.16
C ALA A 385 44.56 10.75 48.90
N SER A 386 43.84 11.00 49.98
CA SER A 386 42.59 11.73 50.11
C SER A 386 42.74 13.24 49.89
N ALA A 387 41.84 13.84 49.11
CA ALA A 387 41.36 15.20 49.32
C ALA A 387 39.92 15.34 48.75
N SER A 388 39.06 15.97 49.56
CA SER A 388 37.62 16.12 49.39
C SER A 388 37.26 17.32 48.47
N PRO A 389 35.98 17.66 48.22
CA PRO A 389 35.39 17.73 46.88
C PRO A 389 35.28 19.17 46.36
N ALA A 390 35.88 19.44 45.19
CA ALA A 390 35.61 20.67 44.46
C ALA A 390 34.37 20.48 43.57
N ALA A 391 33.23 20.89 44.11
CA ALA A 391 32.07 21.26 43.33
C ALA A 391 32.47 22.33 42.29
N ALA A 392 32.38 22.00 41.00
CA ALA A 392 32.02 22.89 39.89
C ALA A 392 32.39 22.24 38.54
N ALA A 393 31.58 21.29 38.11
CA ALA A 393 31.41 21.01 36.67
C ALA A 393 29.99 20.50 36.37
N ALA A 394 29.00 21.02 37.12
CA ALA A 394 27.65 21.16 36.59
C ALA A 394 27.61 22.45 35.75
N ALA A 395 28.46 22.53 34.72
CA ALA A 395 28.25 23.48 33.65
C ALA A 395 27.18 22.86 32.77
N ALA A 396 25.94 23.31 33.03
CA ALA A 396 24.82 23.14 32.13
C ALA A 396 25.31 23.26 30.68
N SER A 397 25.13 22.19 29.91
CA SER A 397 25.24 22.24 28.46
C SER A 397 24.16 23.20 27.98
N ALA A 398 24.50 24.48 27.90
CA ALA A 398 23.76 25.46 27.14
C ALA A 398 23.74 24.93 25.71
N THR A 399 22.64 24.28 25.32
CA THR A 399 22.44 23.72 23.98
C THR A 399 22.68 24.83 22.98
N ALA A 400 23.80 24.75 22.27
CA ALA A 400 24.06 25.62 21.13
C ALA A 400 22.84 25.52 20.19
N PRO A 401 22.41 26.64 19.57
CA PRO A 401 21.28 26.59 18.66
C PRO A 401 21.60 25.60 17.53
N LEU A 402 20.63 24.75 17.21
CA LEU A 402 20.73 23.81 16.09
C LEU A 402 21.02 24.60 14.81
N LYS A 403 22.04 24.19 14.06
CA LYS A 403 22.37 24.72 12.74
C LYS A 403 22.33 23.60 11.71
N LEU A 404 22.04 23.94 10.46
CA LEU A 404 22.04 23.04 9.33
C LEU A 404 22.88 23.65 8.20
N SER A 405 23.79 22.86 7.64
CA SER A 405 24.54 23.20 6.43
C SER A 405 24.03 22.38 5.26
N VAL A 406 23.74 23.05 4.14
CA VAL A 406 23.33 22.44 2.86
C VAL A 406 24.27 22.95 1.77
N THR A 407 25.17 22.11 1.30
CA THR A 407 26.22 22.53 0.36
C THR A 407 26.37 21.55 -0.80
N ALA A 408 26.58 22.07 -2.00
CA ALA A 408 27.03 21.26 -3.14
C ALA A 408 28.57 21.09 -3.14
N PRO A 409 29.11 20.05 -3.80
CA PRO A 409 30.54 19.90 -4.01
C PRO A 409 31.18 21.18 -4.56
N LYS A 410 32.35 21.56 -4.03
CA LYS A 410 33.07 22.79 -4.39
C LYS A 410 32.25 24.08 -4.21
N GLN A 411 31.21 24.06 -3.37
CA GLN A 411 30.28 25.18 -3.15
C GLN A 411 29.64 25.72 -4.45
N GLN A 412 29.47 24.83 -5.44
CA GLN A 412 28.88 25.19 -6.72
C GLN A 412 27.41 25.57 -6.56
N THR A 413 27.01 26.74 -7.06
CA THR A 413 25.61 27.22 -7.06
C THR A 413 25.01 27.37 -8.45
N ARG A 414 25.86 27.28 -9.49
CA ARG A 414 25.47 27.38 -10.90
C ARG A 414 25.66 26.04 -11.61
N PHE A 415 24.64 25.58 -12.32
CA PHE A 415 24.58 24.28 -12.98
C PHE A 415 24.13 24.45 -14.43
N ALA A 416 24.70 23.68 -15.36
CA ALA A 416 24.19 23.59 -16.72
C ALA A 416 22.83 22.89 -16.69
N ARG A 417 21.97 23.17 -17.69
CA ARG A 417 20.66 22.53 -17.80
C ARG A 417 20.81 21.01 -17.86
N GLY A 418 20.07 20.28 -17.03
CA GLY A 418 20.19 18.82 -16.89
C GLY A 418 21.42 18.33 -16.12
N GLU A 419 22.32 19.21 -15.66
CA GLU A 419 23.46 18.82 -14.82
C GLU A 419 22.96 18.30 -13.47
N SER A 420 23.53 17.18 -13.01
CA SER A 420 23.17 16.57 -11.73
C SER A 420 23.65 17.42 -10.55
N ILE A 421 22.78 17.55 -9.56
CA ILE A 421 23.00 18.32 -8.34
C ILE A 421 23.22 17.32 -7.20
N ASN A 422 24.39 17.37 -6.59
CA ASN A 422 24.70 16.63 -5.37
C ASN A 422 24.72 17.60 -4.18
N LEU A 423 24.13 17.20 -3.07
CA LEU A 423 24.05 17.99 -1.84
C LEU A 423 24.63 17.20 -0.67
N SER A 424 25.32 17.89 0.22
CA SER A 424 25.72 17.39 1.53
C SER A 424 24.90 18.11 2.60
N LEU A 425 24.20 17.33 3.43
CA LEU A 425 23.42 17.79 4.56
C LEU A 425 24.20 17.49 5.85
N ALA A 426 24.56 18.54 6.60
CA ALA A 426 25.31 18.41 7.84
C ALA A 426 24.67 19.27 8.95
N PRO A 427 23.93 18.66 9.90
CA PRO A 427 23.44 19.35 11.08
C PRO A 427 24.55 19.50 12.15
N SER A 428 24.48 20.53 13.00
CA SER A 428 25.49 20.79 14.05
C SER A 428 25.44 19.82 15.23
N GLN A 429 24.33 19.10 15.37
CA GLN A 429 24.06 18.06 16.37
C GLN A 429 23.06 17.09 15.72
N ASP A 430 22.92 15.88 16.26
CA ASP A 430 21.95 14.92 15.75
C ASP A 430 20.55 15.56 15.65
N ALA A 431 19.97 15.48 14.45
CA ALA A 431 18.73 16.16 14.13
C ALA A 431 17.95 15.41 13.06
N HIS A 432 16.64 15.66 13.02
CA HIS A 432 15.76 15.21 11.97
C HIS A 432 15.68 16.28 10.88
N VAL A 433 16.07 15.91 9.66
CA VAL A 433 16.14 16.82 8.50
C VAL A 433 15.07 16.49 7.48
N TYR A 434 14.50 17.53 6.88
CA TYR A 434 13.46 17.44 5.86
C TYR A 434 13.76 18.44 4.76
N CYS A 435 13.82 18.01 3.49
CA CYS A 435 14.18 18.86 2.37
C CYS A 435 13.10 18.88 1.28
N TYR A 436 12.86 20.08 0.78
CA TYR A 436 11.87 20.40 -0.24
C TYR A 436 12.53 21.19 -1.36
N LEU A 437 12.13 20.90 -2.60
CA LEU A 437 12.52 21.62 -3.81
C LEU A 437 11.31 22.43 -4.28
N GLN A 438 11.50 23.73 -4.51
CA GLN A 438 10.59 24.55 -5.31
C GLN A 438 11.13 24.62 -6.74
N ASP A 439 10.37 24.04 -7.67
CA ASP A 439 10.73 23.90 -9.08
C ASP A 439 10.50 25.21 -9.87
N GLU A 440 10.75 25.17 -11.18
CA GLU A 440 10.59 26.31 -12.08
C GLU A 440 9.13 26.74 -12.31
N GLU A 441 8.17 25.90 -11.93
CA GLU A 441 6.73 26.18 -11.97
C GLU A 441 6.19 26.60 -10.60
N SER A 442 7.09 26.88 -9.65
CA SER A 442 6.77 27.21 -8.25
C SER A 442 6.05 26.09 -7.49
N LYS A 443 6.07 24.85 -7.99
CA LYS A 443 5.54 23.69 -7.27
C LYS A 443 6.59 23.23 -6.26
N VAL A 444 6.11 22.76 -5.11
CA VAL A 444 6.99 22.27 -4.04
C VAL A 444 6.94 20.76 -3.98
N ILE A 445 8.11 20.12 -3.93
CA ILE A 445 8.29 18.67 -3.94
C ILE A 445 9.13 18.27 -2.72
N ARG A 446 8.66 17.31 -1.92
CA ARG A 446 9.50 16.69 -0.88
C ARG A 446 10.43 15.67 -1.52
N PHE A 447 11.73 15.80 -1.30
CA PHE A 447 12.71 14.81 -1.77
C PHE A 447 13.53 14.17 -0.63
N PHE A 448 13.42 14.66 0.60
CA PHE A 448 13.99 14.01 1.79
C PHE A 448 13.14 14.26 3.06
N PRO A 449 12.90 13.26 3.92
CA PRO A 449 13.09 11.83 3.70
C PRO A 449 12.30 11.34 2.48
N ASN A 450 12.64 10.17 1.96
CA ASN A 450 12.01 9.61 0.77
C ASN A 450 11.94 8.07 0.84
N ARG A 451 11.41 7.44 -0.20
CA ARG A 451 11.24 5.97 -0.29
C ARG A 451 12.54 5.18 -0.21
N PHE A 452 13.67 5.78 -0.55
CA PHE A 452 15.00 5.16 -0.53
C PHE A 452 15.76 5.40 0.79
N ALA A 453 15.48 6.52 1.48
CA ALA A 453 15.99 6.84 2.80
C ALA A 453 14.85 7.40 3.67
N ARG A 454 14.24 6.49 4.45
CA ARG A 454 13.03 6.79 5.24
C ARG A 454 13.33 7.44 6.59
N ASP A 455 14.51 7.20 7.15
CA ASP A 455 14.94 7.82 8.40
C ASP A 455 15.28 9.30 8.14
N SER A 456 14.61 10.21 8.84
CA SER A 456 14.90 11.64 8.82
C SER A 456 16.11 12.01 9.67
N ARG A 457 16.53 11.13 10.59
CA ARG A 457 17.64 11.41 11.50
C ARG A 457 18.96 11.41 10.73
N ILE A 458 19.69 12.51 10.85
CA ILE A 458 21.07 12.65 10.39
C ILE A 458 21.95 12.88 11.62
N ALA A 459 22.95 12.02 11.80
CA ALA A 459 23.93 12.16 12.86
C ALA A 459 24.89 13.31 12.52
N ALA A 460 25.25 14.14 13.49
CA ALA A 460 26.19 15.24 13.24
C ALA A 460 27.57 14.76 12.80
N ALA A 461 27.98 13.57 13.26
CA ALA A 461 29.25 12.95 12.90
C ALA A 461 29.26 12.40 11.46
N GLN A 462 28.10 12.20 10.84
CA GLN A 462 27.98 11.57 9.51
C GLN A 462 27.03 12.36 8.61
N PRO A 463 27.56 13.36 7.87
CA PRO A 463 26.78 14.10 6.89
C PRO A 463 26.15 13.19 5.83
N LEU A 464 24.91 13.48 5.44
CA LEU A 464 24.20 12.74 4.41
C LEU A 464 24.46 13.36 3.03
N THR A 465 24.86 12.54 2.06
CA THR A 465 24.95 12.96 0.67
C THR A 465 23.69 12.57 -0.09
N LEU A 466 23.02 13.55 -0.71
CA LEU A 466 21.85 13.36 -1.57
C LEU A 466 22.21 13.68 -3.04
N PRO A 467 21.78 12.88 -4.03
CA PRO A 467 21.09 11.59 -3.92
C PRO A 467 21.95 10.43 -3.41
N GLY A 468 23.29 10.53 -3.46
CA GLY A 468 24.18 9.46 -3.00
C GLY A 468 23.96 8.16 -3.78
N ALA A 469 23.75 7.05 -3.07
CA ALA A 469 23.45 5.73 -3.67
C ALA A 469 21.95 5.51 -3.98
N MET A 470 21.09 6.50 -3.72
CA MET A 470 19.64 6.36 -3.90
C MET A 470 19.25 6.42 -5.38
N ARG A 471 18.16 5.74 -5.75
CA ARG A 471 17.68 5.61 -7.14
C ARG A 471 16.79 6.79 -7.58
N PHE A 472 17.26 8.01 -7.35
CA PHE A 472 16.67 9.24 -7.90
C PHE A 472 17.76 10.22 -8.31
N GLN A 473 17.39 11.21 -9.11
CA GLN A 473 18.32 12.25 -9.56
C GLN A 473 17.74 13.64 -9.23
N LEU A 474 18.59 14.52 -8.74
CA LEU A 474 18.35 15.96 -8.71
C LEU A 474 19.11 16.55 -9.88
N THR A 475 18.45 17.29 -10.76
CA THR A 475 19.05 17.88 -11.96
C THR A 475 18.55 19.30 -12.13
N MET A 476 19.39 20.18 -12.65
CA MET A 476 18.97 21.54 -13.01
C MET A 476 17.87 21.50 -14.08
N ASN A 477 16.77 22.24 -13.88
CA ASN A 477 15.67 22.28 -14.84
C ASN A 477 16.11 22.71 -16.26
N THR A 478 15.36 22.26 -17.26
CA THR A 478 15.64 22.51 -18.68
C THR A 478 15.32 23.94 -19.10
N LYS A 479 14.46 24.66 -18.35
CA LYS A 479 14.08 26.05 -18.64
C LYS A 479 15.16 27.06 -18.24
N GLY A 480 16.11 26.67 -17.37
CA GLY A 480 17.17 27.52 -16.84
C GLY A 480 16.67 28.54 -15.81
N VAL A 481 15.51 28.31 -15.20
CA VAL A 481 14.94 29.17 -14.16
C VAL A 481 15.59 28.83 -12.82
N PRO A 482 15.88 29.79 -11.93
CA PRO A 482 16.40 29.45 -10.61
C PRO A 482 15.41 28.63 -9.78
N GLU A 483 15.90 27.57 -9.15
CA GLU A 483 15.13 26.73 -8.23
C GLU A 483 15.62 26.94 -6.79
N THR A 484 14.75 26.69 -5.81
CA THR A 484 15.10 26.84 -4.39
C THR A 484 14.91 25.53 -3.65
N ILE A 485 15.98 25.08 -3.01
CA ILE A 485 15.94 23.94 -2.09
C ILE A 485 15.90 24.50 -0.67
N SER A 486 14.90 24.11 0.10
CA SER A 486 14.77 24.48 1.52
C SER A 486 14.80 23.22 2.37
N CYS A 487 15.77 23.16 3.28
CA CYS A 487 15.87 22.09 4.26
C CYS A 487 15.61 22.63 5.68
N PHE A 488 14.91 21.84 6.48
CA PHE A 488 14.54 22.13 7.84
C PHE A 488 15.13 21.05 8.76
N ALA A 489 15.82 21.44 9.83
CA ALA A 489 16.31 20.53 10.86
C ALA A 489 15.60 20.78 12.19
N THR A 490 15.21 19.70 12.86
CA THR A 490 14.51 19.73 14.15
C THR A 490 15.15 18.73 15.12
N GLN A 491 15.04 18.98 16.43
CA GLN A 491 15.65 18.11 17.45
C GLN A 491 14.93 16.76 17.62
N ARG A 492 13.64 16.71 17.27
CA ARG A 492 12.77 15.53 17.41
C ARG A 492 12.08 15.25 16.08
N ASP A 493 11.66 14.01 15.84
CA ASP A 493 10.86 13.72 14.66
C ASP A 493 9.49 14.41 14.75
N VAL A 494 9.27 15.39 13.89
CA VAL A 494 8.02 16.16 13.83
C VAL A 494 7.10 15.72 12.68
N MET A 495 7.49 14.71 11.91
CA MET A 495 6.76 14.33 10.69
C MET A 495 5.29 14.00 10.97
N ALA A 496 5.02 13.25 12.04
CA ALA A 496 3.65 12.89 12.44
C ALA A 496 2.81 14.09 12.94
N SER A 497 3.46 15.21 13.27
CA SER A 497 2.79 16.45 13.70
C SER A 497 2.53 17.42 12.56
N LEU A 498 3.04 17.14 11.35
CA LEU A 498 2.80 17.96 10.17
C LEU A 498 1.43 17.64 9.54
N PRO A 499 0.77 18.63 8.91
CA PRO A 499 -0.41 18.37 8.09
C PRO A 499 -0.10 17.38 6.97
N GLN A 500 -0.98 16.39 6.76
CA GLN A 500 -0.79 15.33 5.75
C GLN A 500 -0.59 15.88 4.33
N ALA A 501 -1.18 17.05 4.01
CA ALA A 501 -0.98 17.72 2.72
C ALA A 501 0.46 18.22 2.49
N LEU A 502 1.22 18.49 3.55
CA LEU A 502 2.61 18.96 3.49
C LEU A 502 3.64 17.83 3.64
N VAL A 503 3.21 16.68 4.16
CA VAL A 503 3.99 15.44 4.12
C VAL A 503 3.97 14.89 2.69
N GLY A 504 2.76 14.65 2.16
CA GLY A 504 2.52 14.17 0.79
C GLY A 504 3.31 12.90 0.41
N THR A 505 3.28 12.56 -0.87
CA THR A 505 4.16 11.54 -1.45
C THR A 505 5.52 12.16 -1.77
N ASP A 506 6.60 11.41 -1.56
CA ASP A 506 7.92 11.81 -2.03
C ASP A 506 7.99 11.94 -3.56
N PHE A 507 8.79 12.91 -4.03
CA PHE A 507 8.99 13.24 -5.45
C PHE A 507 7.73 13.66 -6.22
N GLU A 508 6.67 14.08 -5.52
CA GLU A 508 5.46 14.62 -6.14
C GLU A 508 5.21 16.08 -5.75
N PRO A 509 4.65 16.89 -6.66
CA PRO A 509 4.17 18.22 -6.33
C PRO A 509 3.12 18.18 -5.21
N LEU A 510 3.36 18.95 -4.15
CA LEU A 510 2.44 19.15 -3.04
C LEU A 510 1.38 20.18 -3.43
N PRO A 511 0.10 19.79 -3.62
CA PRO A 511 -0.92 20.70 -4.15
C PRO A 511 -1.16 21.89 -3.22
N GLY A 512 -1.00 23.12 -3.75
CA GLY A 512 -1.21 24.36 -3.00
C GLY A 512 -0.17 24.65 -1.92
N ALA A 513 0.92 23.88 -1.84
CA ALA A 513 1.98 24.12 -0.88
C ALA A 513 2.94 25.21 -1.37
N THR A 514 3.40 26.05 -0.44
CA THR A 514 4.49 27.00 -0.65
C THR A 514 5.57 26.77 0.40
N LEU A 515 6.80 27.20 0.13
CA LEU A 515 7.90 27.08 1.10
C LEU A 515 7.59 27.82 2.42
N GLU A 516 6.84 28.92 2.36
CA GLU A 516 6.42 29.66 3.56
C GLU A 516 5.37 28.90 4.38
N LEU A 517 4.40 28.25 3.71
CA LEU A 517 3.42 27.40 4.39
C LEU A 517 4.11 26.22 5.09
N ILE A 518 5.09 25.61 4.41
CA ILE A 518 5.90 24.51 4.97
C ILE A 518 6.69 25.00 6.18
N ARG A 519 7.37 26.14 6.07
CA ARG A 519 8.09 26.75 7.20
C ARG A 519 7.17 26.98 8.39
N GLY A 520 5.99 27.57 8.19
CA GLY A 520 5.00 27.79 9.24
C GLY A 520 4.55 26.50 9.92
N ALA A 521 4.37 25.42 9.17
CA ALA A 521 4.04 24.10 9.72
C ALA A 521 5.18 23.52 10.57
N PHE A 522 6.44 23.64 10.11
CA PHE A 522 7.61 23.20 10.89
C PHE A 522 7.81 24.02 12.17
N VAL A 523 7.61 25.34 12.12
CA VAL A 523 7.65 26.20 13.32
C VAL A 523 6.61 25.72 14.34
N LYS A 524 5.38 25.47 13.91
CA LYS A 524 4.30 24.98 14.79
C LYS A 524 4.61 23.59 15.35
N ALA A 525 5.06 22.67 14.51
CA ALA A 525 5.32 21.28 14.91
C ALA A 525 6.55 21.14 15.81
N SER A 526 7.56 21.99 15.63
CA SER A 526 8.78 22.00 16.45
C SER A 526 8.66 22.80 17.75
N GLY A 527 7.57 23.54 17.96
CA GLY A 527 7.46 24.46 19.10
C GLY A 527 8.35 25.69 18.97
N GLY A 528 8.72 26.07 17.74
CA GLY A 528 9.52 27.25 17.43
C GLY A 528 11.03 27.01 17.30
N THR A 529 11.53 25.83 17.68
CA THR A 529 12.97 25.51 17.60
C THR A 529 13.29 24.67 16.36
N LEU A 530 13.80 25.31 15.30
CA LEU A 530 14.32 24.64 14.11
C LEU A 530 15.51 25.39 13.51
N ALA A 531 16.30 24.70 12.69
CA ALA A 531 17.21 25.34 11.74
C ALA A 531 16.60 25.26 10.34
N GLN A 532 16.78 26.29 9.54
CA GLN A 532 16.41 26.29 8.12
C GLN A 532 17.62 26.75 7.32
N GLU A 533 17.87 26.06 6.21
CA GLU A 533 18.88 26.45 5.24
C GLU A 533 18.29 26.41 3.83
N ASN A 534 18.57 27.45 3.03
CA ASN A 534 18.09 27.57 1.66
C ASN A 534 19.26 27.52 0.69
N PHE A 535 19.23 26.57 -0.24
CA PHE A 535 20.21 26.44 -1.32
C PHE A 535 19.56 26.86 -2.64
N ARG A 536 20.11 27.90 -3.28
CA ARG A 536 19.63 28.40 -4.58
C ARG A 536 20.37 27.71 -5.71
N VAL A 537 19.64 27.02 -6.55
CA VAL A 537 20.15 26.39 -7.77
C VAL A 537 19.98 27.38 -8.92
N GLN A 538 21.07 27.76 -9.58
CA GLN A 538 21.06 28.72 -10.68
C GLN A 538 21.52 28.06 -11.98
N ALA A 539 21.02 28.52 -13.12
CA ALA A 539 21.56 28.13 -14.42
C ALA A 539 22.94 28.77 -14.64
N LYS A 540 23.82 28.07 -15.37
CA LYS A 540 25.06 28.62 -15.93
C LYS A 540 24.79 29.60 -17.07
#